data_AF-A0A564UVX4-F1
#
_entry.id   AF-A0A564UVX4-F1
#
_cell.length_a   1.000
_cell.length_b   1.000
_cell.length_c   1.000
_cell.angle_alpha   90.00
_cell.angle_beta   90.00
_cell.angle_gamma   90.00
#
_symmetry.space_group_name_H-M   'P 1'
#
loop_
_entity.id
_entity.type
_entity.pdbx_description
1 polymer ?
#
loop_
_entity_poly.entity_id
_entity_poly.type
_entity_poly.pdbx_seq_one_letter_code
_entity_poly.pdbx_strand_id
1 'polypeptide(L)'
;MKKSIITPLAAVLCLSLLTGCNAKDSSTPPDSQQTNPPAQATVASANISDTSEAYEKLVALKTEDYKQQSVADFNQSLAPNNGDISGLLDAQADVLASISPDDKNYEFITVTLAASLDELYCEQMNDSVGLSAYLKKEEQPLEKLPGEESVAGAEITYQFVFNALYRLNYTFSDPTQITVAERDSALQKFKTEFQNYVDNLSEADLASSNIKTVLSEKADELENSLSTAKMKLSCEVENVEVHNAGEEIVNN
;
A
#
# COMPACT_ATOMS: atom_id res chain seq x y z
N MET A 1 -20.31 -32.44 -7.19
CA MET A 1 -20.09 -31.74 -8.46
C MET A 1 -19.47 -30.40 -8.14
N LYS A 2 -18.19 -30.21 -8.45
CA LYS A 2 -17.46 -28.95 -8.23
C LYS A 2 -18.03 -27.88 -9.16
N LYS A 3 -18.44 -26.73 -8.62
CA LYS A 3 -18.68 -25.53 -9.40
C LYS A 3 -17.51 -24.59 -9.13
N SER A 4 -16.62 -24.45 -10.11
CA SER A 4 -15.59 -23.42 -10.11
C SER A 4 -16.28 -22.07 -10.27
N ILE A 5 -16.13 -21.20 -9.29
CA ILE A 5 -16.43 -19.77 -9.43
C ILE A 5 -15.13 -19.12 -9.87
N ILE A 6 -15.16 -18.57 -11.08
CA ILE A 6 -14.06 -17.78 -11.65
C ILE A 6 -14.33 -16.34 -11.19
N THR A 7 -13.53 -15.84 -10.25
CA THR A 7 -13.54 -14.44 -9.84
C THR A 7 -12.73 -13.63 -10.86
N PRO A 8 -13.27 -12.58 -11.49
CA PRO A 8 -12.48 -11.71 -12.35
C PRO A 8 -11.70 -10.72 -11.48
N LEU A 9 -10.40 -10.95 -11.33
CA LEU A 9 -9.44 -10.03 -10.72
C LEU A 9 -9.14 -8.90 -11.70
N ALA A 10 -9.64 -7.69 -11.43
CA ALA A 10 -9.28 -6.50 -12.18
C ALA A 10 -7.99 -5.89 -11.61
N ALA A 11 -6.85 -6.42 -12.04
CA ALA A 11 -5.55 -5.78 -11.82
C ALA A 11 -5.41 -4.61 -12.81
N VAL A 12 -5.57 -3.37 -12.34
CA VAL A 12 -5.26 -2.17 -13.12
C VAL A 12 -3.75 -1.99 -13.15
N LEU A 13 -3.13 -2.55 -14.19
CA LEU A 13 -1.71 -2.44 -14.49
C LEU A 13 -1.47 -1.15 -15.30
N CYS A 14 -1.13 -0.05 -14.65
CA CYS A 14 -0.75 1.18 -15.34
C CYS A 14 0.71 1.12 -15.80
N LEU A 15 0.96 0.41 -16.91
CA LEU A 15 2.23 0.51 -17.66
C LEU A 15 2.20 1.77 -18.54
N SER A 16 2.85 2.85 -18.09
CA SER A 16 3.11 4.01 -18.93
C SER A 16 4.25 3.72 -19.91
N LEU A 17 3.93 3.22 -21.10
CA LEU A 17 4.83 3.22 -22.26
C LEU A 17 4.88 4.62 -22.87
N LEU A 18 5.96 5.36 -22.62
CA LEU A 18 6.27 6.57 -23.39
C LEU A 18 7.01 6.19 -24.68
N THR A 19 6.26 6.02 -25.76
CA THR A 19 6.79 6.11 -27.13
C THR A 19 6.71 7.55 -27.62
N GLY A 20 7.83 8.11 -28.12
CA GLY A 20 7.77 9.31 -28.96
C GLY A 20 9.05 10.12 -29.04
N CYS A 21 10.00 9.66 -29.85
CA CYS A 21 11.16 10.43 -30.28
C CYS A 21 10.78 11.75 -30.99
N ASN A 22 11.57 12.80 -30.78
CA ASN A 22 11.82 13.79 -31.83
C ASN A 22 13.31 14.17 -31.82
N ALA A 23 14.03 13.70 -32.84
CA ALA A 23 15.31 14.23 -33.22
C ALA A 23 15.12 15.58 -33.91
N LYS A 24 15.91 16.59 -33.54
CA LYS A 24 16.25 17.68 -34.44
C LYS A 24 17.66 18.18 -34.15
N ASP A 25 18.50 18.03 -35.17
CA ASP A 25 19.92 18.33 -35.20
C ASP A 25 20.24 19.84 -35.04
N SER A 26 21.29 20.08 -34.25
CA SER A 26 22.39 21.08 -34.33
C SER A 26 22.18 22.47 -34.93
N SER A 27 22.61 23.52 -34.21
CA SER A 27 23.81 24.37 -34.54
C SER A 27 23.96 25.62 -33.62
N THR A 28 25.06 25.62 -32.85
CA THR A 28 25.97 26.68 -32.29
C THR A 28 25.52 28.15 -31.98
N PRO A 29 25.98 28.77 -30.84
CA PRO A 29 25.56 30.11 -30.34
C PRO A 29 26.51 31.27 -30.77
N PRO A 30 26.22 32.56 -30.42
CA PRO A 30 26.87 33.13 -29.22
C PRO A 30 26.10 34.22 -28.43
N ASP A 31 26.38 34.22 -27.11
CA ASP A 31 26.69 35.33 -26.18
C ASP A 31 25.88 36.64 -26.14
N SER A 32 25.26 36.92 -24.98
CA SER A 32 25.23 38.27 -24.40
C SER A 32 24.80 38.22 -22.92
N GLN A 33 25.72 38.66 -22.06
CA GLN A 33 25.51 38.90 -20.64
C GLN A 33 24.46 40.01 -20.42
N GLN A 34 23.46 39.75 -19.57
CA GLN A 34 22.82 40.80 -18.78
C GLN A 34 22.40 40.30 -17.40
N THR A 35 23.02 40.92 -16.41
CA THR A 35 22.77 40.81 -14.97
C THR A 35 21.41 41.37 -14.57
N ASN A 36 20.58 40.56 -13.91
CA ASN A 36 19.77 40.89 -12.74
C ASN A 36 19.06 39.62 -12.25
N PRO A 37 18.98 39.35 -10.93
CA PRO A 37 18.31 38.16 -10.41
C PRO A 37 16.80 38.44 -10.26
N PRO A 38 15.90 37.66 -10.88
CA PRO A 38 14.50 37.67 -10.50
C PRO A 38 14.26 36.54 -9.52
N ALA A 39 13.85 36.93 -8.32
CA ALA A 39 13.03 36.22 -7.35
C ALA A 39 13.17 34.69 -7.33
N GLN A 40 13.79 34.22 -6.25
CA GLN A 40 13.63 32.87 -5.74
C GLN A 40 12.13 32.63 -5.49
N ALA A 41 11.43 32.15 -6.52
CA ALA A 41 10.17 31.47 -6.32
C ALA A 41 10.53 30.19 -5.59
N THR A 42 10.47 30.24 -4.25
CA THR A 42 10.17 29.05 -3.47
C THR A 42 8.94 28.44 -4.11
N VAL A 43 9.15 27.41 -4.91
CA VAL A 43 8.12 26.41 -5.17
C VAL A 43 7.91 25.80 -3.80
N ALA A 44 6.96 26.35 -3.05
CA ALA A 44 6.35 25.60 -1.99
C ALA A 44 5.89 24.32 -2.68
N SER A 45 6.48 23.19 -2.31
CA SER A 45 5.81 21.91 -2.51
C SER A 45 4.45 22.09 -1.88
N ALA A 46 3.44 22.35 -2.70
CA ALA A 46 2.07 22.30 -2.26
C ALA A 46 1.91 20.85 -1.83
N ASN A 47 1.93 20.61 -0.52
CA ASN A 47 1.39 19.39 0.02
C ASN A 47 -0.06 19.35 -0.46
N ILE A 48 -0.35 18.50 -1.44
CA ILE A 48 -1.69 18.27 -1.97
C ILE A 48 -2.60 17.69 -0.84
N SER A 49 -2.04 17.42 0.35
CA SER A 49 -2.75 17.03 1.56
C SER A 49 -3.48 18.17 2.30
N ASP A 50 -3.29 19.44 1.93
CA ASP A 50 -4.15 20.51 2.45
C ASP A 50 -5.35 20.71 1.49
N THR A 51 -6.52 20.18 1.89
CA THR A 51 -7.89 20.57 1.46
C THR A 51 -8.55 19.88 0.23
N SER A 52 -8.46 18.54 0.09
CA SER A 52 -9.47 17.85 -0.74
C SER A 52 -10.73 17.54 0.08
N GLU A 53 -11.92 17.72 -0.51
CA GLU A 53 -13.21 17.40 0.13
C GLU A 53 -13.25 15.95 0.62
N ALA A 54 -12.62 15.03 -0.13
CA ALA A 54 -12.43 13.65 0.25
C ALA A 54 -11.62 13.52 1.56
N TYR A 55 -10.46 14.17 1.66
CA TYR A 55 -9.63 14.13 2.88
C TYR A 55 -10.36 14.67 4.10
N GLU A 56 -11.02 15.83 3.98
CA GLU A 56 -11.80 16.43 5.07
C GLU A 56 -12.93 15.52 5.54
N LYS A 57 -13.64 14.88 4.58
CA LYS A 57 -14.67 13.89 4.86
C LYS A 57 -14.12 12.69 5.64
N LEU A 58 -12.97 12.15 5.26
CA LEU A 58 -12.38 11.00 5.96
C LEU A 58 -11.89 11.39 7.36
N VAL A 59 -11.21 12.53 7.51
CA VAL A 59 -10.66 12.97 8.80
C VAL A 59 -11.77 13.28 9.81
N ALA A 60 -12.95 13.74 9.36
CA ALA A 60 -14.10 13.97 10.23
C ALA A 60 -14.61 12.68 10.93
N LEU A 61 -14.28 11.50 10.40
CA LEU A 61 -14.64 10.19 10.98
C LEU A 61 -13.72 9.79 12.15
N LYS A 62 -12.58 10.47 12.30
CA LYS A 62 -11.62 10.22 13.38
C LYS A 62 -12.06 10.94 14.66
N THR A 63 -13.05 10.38 15.37
CA THR A 63 -13.48 10.90 16.68
C THR A 63 -12.35 10.78 17.71
N GLU A 64 -12.44 11.47 18.85
CA GLU A 64 -11.38 11.41 19.87
C GLU A 64 -11.26 10.03 20.53
N ASP A 65 -12.38 9.31 20.62
CA ASP A 65 -12.55 8.04 21.33
C ASP A 65 -12.63 6.81 20.41
N TYR A 66 -12.42 6.97 19.10
CA TYR A 66 -12.62 5.89 18.12
C TYR A 66 -11.84 4.62 18.45
N LYS A 67 -10.63 4.76 19.02
CA LYS A 67 -9.77 3.63 19.40
C LYS A 67 -10.40 2.76 20.49
N GLN A 68 -11.21 3.34 21.38
CA GLN A 68 -11.85 2.64 22.49
C GLN A 68 -13.21 2.04 22.11
N GLN A 69 -13.81 2.48 21.00
CA GLN A 69 -15.04 1.91 20.48
C GLN A 69 -14.82 0.44 20.10
N SER A 70 -15.89 -0.35 20.21
CA SER A 70 -15.89 -1.68 19.62
C SER A 70 -15.81 -1.56 18.09
N VAL A 71 -15.27 -2.58 17.42
CA VAL A 71 -15.25 -2.61 15.94
C VAL A 71 -16.68 -2.51 15.40
N ALA A 72 -17.64 -3.20 16.02
CA ALA A 72 -19.05 -3.11 15.63
C ALA A 72 -19.60 -1.67 15.72
N ASP A 73 -19.38 -0.97 16.84
CA ASP A 73 -19.91 0.38 17.04
C ASP A 73 -19.26 1.39 16.08
N PHE A 74 -17.94 1.28 15.87
CA PHE A 74 -17.24 2.15 14.95
C PHE A 74 -17.73 1.93 13.51
N ASN A 75 -17.81 0.69 13.04
CA ASN A 75 -18.30 0.38 11.69
C ASN A 75 -19.75 0.85 11.48
N GLN A 76 -20.61 0.67 12.49
CA GLN A 76 -21.99 1.16 12.45
C GLN A 76 -22.06 2.69 12.35
N SER A 77 -21.08 3.42 12.89
CA SER A 77 -21.00 4.89 12.78
C SER A 77 -20.59 5.36 11.38
N LEU A 78 -19.89 4.52 10.61
CA LEU A 78 -19.47 4.82 9.23
C LEU A 78 -20.58 4.54 8.22
N ALA A 79 -21.39 3.51 8.45
CA ALA A 79 -22.44 3.08 7.53
C ALA A 79 -23.66 4.02 7.60
N PRO A 80 -24.08 4.65 6.49
CA PRO A 80 -25.32 5.41 6.48
C PRO A 80 -26.54 4.48 6.64
N ASN A 81 -27.70 5.03 7.00
CA ASN A 81 -28.92 4.23 7.24
C ASN A 81 -29.38 3.36 6.06
N ASN A 82 -28.97 3.70 4.84
CA ASN A 82 -29.27 2.92 3.62
C ASN A 82 -28.19 1.86 3.31
N GLY A 83 -27.15 1.75 4.14
CA GLY A 83 -26.01 0.85 3.96
C GLY A 83 -25.06 1.26 2.82
N ASP A 84 -25.28 2.36 2.12
CA ASP A 84 -24.47 2.72 0.95
C ASP A 84 -23.15 3.37 1.37
N ILE A 85 -22.06 2.61 1.31
CA ILE A 85 -20.71 3.07 1.64
C ILE A 85 -19.90 3.49 0.40
N SER A 86 -20.48 3.47 -0.81
CA SER A 86 -19.75 3.75 -2.07
C SER A 86 -19.02 5.09 -2.04
N GLY A 87 -19.69 6.15 -1.60
CA GLY A 87 -19.06 7.46 -1.48
C GLY A 87 -17.98 7.58 -0.41
N LEU A 88 -17.86 6.64 0.53
CA LEU A 88 -16.71 6.55 1.45
C LEU A 88 -15.56 5.79 0.81
N LEU A 89 -15.85 4.72 0.07
CA LEU A 89 -14.86 3.96 -0.71
C LEU A 89 -14.20 4.84 -1.78
N ASP A 90 -14.98 5.64 -2.52
CA ASP A 90 -14.46 6.58 -3.51
C ASP A 90 -13.53 7.61 -2.86
N ALA A 91 -13.97 8.22 -1.74
CA ALA A 91 -13.15 9.19 -1.02
C ALA A 91 -11.87 8.57 -0.46
N GLN A 92 -11.92 7.32 0.01
CA GLN A 92 -10.73 6.59 0.43
C GLN A 92 -9.76 6.35 -0.73
N ALA A 93 -10.25 5.88 -1.88
CA ALA A 93 -9.40 5.66 -3.06
C ALA A 93 -8.70 6.95 -3.50
N ASP A 94 -9.44 8.07 -3.55
CA ASP A 94 -8.90 9.38 -3.91
C ASP A 94 -7.77 9.84 -2.96
N VAL A 95 -7.96 9.65 -1.65
CA VAL A 95 -6.95 10.03 -0.66
C VAL A 95 -5.75 9.09 -0.67
N LEU A 96 -5.97 7.78 -0.78
CA LEU A 96 -4.89 6.77 -0.82
C LEU A 96 -3.93 6.98 -1.99
N ALA A 97 -4.40 7.55 -3.11
CA ALA A 97 -3.56 7.82 -4.27
C ALA A 97 -2.46 8.87 -4.03
N SER A 98 -2.54 9.69 -2.97
CA SER A 98 -1.64 10.83 -2.77
C SER A 98 -1.24 11.14 -1.33
N ILE A 99 -1.84 10.46 -0.34
CA ILE A 99 -1.53 10.73 1.07
C ILE A 99 -0.08 10.38 1.41
N SER A 100 0.62 11.32 2.05
CA SER A 100 2.00 11.12 2.50
C SER A 100 2.05 10.21 3.73
N PRO A 101 3.02 9.28 3.83
CA PRO A 101 3.29 8.52 5.05
C PRO A 101 3.53 9.39 6.30
N ASP A 102 4.00 10.63 6.12
CA ASP A 102 4.23 11.58 7.22
C ASP A 102 2.96 12.35 7.65
N ASP A 103 1.82 12.11 6.99
CA ASP A 103 0.56 12.76 7.34
C ASP A 103 0.08 12.29 8.74
N LYS A 104 -0.34 13.24 9.58
CA LYS A 104 -0.83 12.96 10.96
C LYS A 104 -2.04 12.01 11.02
N ASN A 105 -2.75 11.84 9.91
CA ASN A 105 -3.91 10.97 9.76
C ASN A 105 -3.62 9.74 8.89
N TYR A 106 -2.37 9.56 8.44
CA TYR A 106 -1.99 8.44 7.57
C TYR A 106 -2.40 7.09 8.15
N GLU A 107 -2.04 6.80 9.40
CA GLU A 107 -2.38 5.54 10.06
C GLU A 107 -3.90 5.33 10.16
N PHE A 108 -4.64 6.37 10.53
CA PHE A 108 -6.10 6.28 10.62
C PHE A 108 -6.73 5.95 9.26
N ILE A 109 -6.28 6.61 8.19
CA ILE A 109 -6.88 6.44 6.85
C ILE A 109 -6.46 5.10 6.22
N THR A 110 -5.19 4.71 6.37
CA THR A 110 -4.60 3.55 5.69
C THR A 110 -4.75 2.24 6.45
N VAL A 111 -5.00 2.31 7.76
CA VAL A 111 -5.21 1.12 8.60
C VAL A 111 -6.64 1.08 9.10
N THR A 112 -7.02 2.02 9.98
CA THR A 112 -8.31 1.95 10.68
C THR A 112 -9.47 1.98 9.69
N LEU A 113 -9.50 2.99 8.82
CA LEU A 113 -10.60 3.20 7.90
C LEU A 113 -10.59 2.17 6.77
N ALA A 114 -9.42 1.78 6.27
CA ALA A 114 -9.30 0.72 5.26
C ALA A 114 -9.86 -0.62 5.76
N ALA A 115 -9.50 -1.02 6.97
CA ALA A 115 -10.02 -2.24 7.57
C ALA A 115 -11.54 -2.16 7.81
N SER A 116 -12.05 -1.06 8.33
CA SER A 116 -13.48 -0.89 8.59
C SER A 116 -14.34 -0.79 7.32
N LEU A 117 -13.84 -0.16 6.26
CA LEU A 117 -14.54 -0.11 4.98
C LEU A 117 -14.52 -1.48 4.27
N ASP A 118 -13.42 -2.23 4.35
CA ASP A 118 -13.37 -3.61 3.86
C ASP A 118 -14.35 -4.52 4.63
N GLU A 119 -14.39 -4.42 5.96
CA GLU A 119 -15.34 -5.15 6.81
C GLU A 119 -16.80 -4.90 6.39
N LEU A 120 -17.19 -3.63 6.21
CA LEU A 120 -18.54 -3.24 5.78
C LEU A 120 -18.83 -3.69 4.34
N TYR A 121 -17.86 -3.55 3.43
CA TYR A 121 -18.02 -3.99 2.05
C TYR A 121 -18.23 -5.50 1.96
N CYS A 122 -17.38 -6.28 2.63
CA CYS A 122 -17.49 -7.74 2.67
C CYS A 122 -18.80 -8.20 3.32
N GLU A 123 -19.30 -7.52 4.35
CA GLU A 123 -20.61 -7.81 4.92
C GLU A 123 -21.73 -7.65 3.87
N GLN A 124 -21.71 -6.56 3.10
CA GLN A 124 -22.71 -6.29 2.05
C GLN A 124 -22.64 -7.30 0.90
N MET A 125 -21.43 -7.72 0.55
CA MET A 125 -21.17 -8.65 -0.56
C MET A 125 -21.27 -10.13 -0.14
N ASN A 126 -21.45 -10.40 1.16
CA ASN A 126 -21.36 -11.75 1.74
C ASN A 126 -20.02 -12.43 1.36
N ASP A 127 -18.94 -11.69 1.55
CA ASP A 127 -17.56 -12.11 1.28
C ASP A 127 -16.70 -12.12 2.57
N SER A 128 -15.49 -12.62 2.45
CA SER A 128 -14.48 -12.68 3.51
C SER A 128 -13.65 -11.40 3.58
N VAL A 129 -13.56 -10.85 4.79
CA VAL A 129 -12.71 -9.70 5.13
C VAL A 129 -11.24 -10.06 4.91
N GLY A 130 -10.50 -9.18 4.23
CA GLY A 130 -9.07 -9.37 4.03
C GLY A 130 -8.40 -8.20 3.33
N LEU A 131 -7.23 -7.82 3.87
CA LEU A 131 -6.44 -6.71 3.39
C LEU A 131 -5.26 -7.21 2.55
N SER A 132 -5.15 -6.69 1.33
CA SER A 132 -3.98 -6.92 0.48
C SER A 132 -2.86 -5.94 0.84
N ALA A 133 -1.64 -6.44 0.90
CA ALA A 133 -0.45 -5.63 1.11
C ALA A 133 0.77 -6.26 0.42
N TYR A 134 1.80 -5.44 0.23
CA TYR A 134 3.07 -5.88 -0.34
C TYR A 134 4.14 -5.95 0.74
N LEU A 135 4.91 -7.05 0.71
CA LEU A 135 6.26 -7.07 1.25
C LEU A 135 7.19 -6.54 0.18
N LYS A 136 8.11 -5.64 0.54
CA LYS A 136 9.01 -4.99 -0.43
C LYS A 136 10.44 -4.97 0.08
N LYS A 137 11.40 -5.27 -0.79
CA LYS A 137 12.82 -5.01 -0.53
C LYS A 137 13.50 -4.50 -1.79
N GLU A 138 14.20 -3.39 -1.66
CA GLU A 138 14.95 -2.73 -2.73
C GLU A 138 16.39 -2.59 -2.29
N GLU A 139 17.33 -3.14 -3.06
CA GLU A 139 18.74 -3.14 -2.75
C GLU A 139 19.54 -2.67 -3.95
N GLN A 140 20.73 -2.12 -3.68
CA GLN A 140 21.70 -1.72 -4.71
C GLN A 140 21.10 -0.73 -5.74
N PRO A 141 20.97 0.57 -5.41
CA PRO A 141 20.56 1.58 -6.38
C PRO A 141 21.37 1.47 -7.68
N LEU A 142 20.70 1.60 -8.83
CA LEU A 142 21.37 1.56 -10.12
C LEU A 142 22.28 2.78 -10.26
N GLU A 143 23.56 2.55 -10.59
CA GLU A 143 24.45 3.65 -10.91
C GLU A 143 24.03 4.28 -12.25
N LYS A 144 24.00 5.62 -12.27
CA LYS A 144 23.70 6.37 -13.50
C LYS A 144 24.78 6.14 -14.53
N LEU A 145 24.37 6.00 -15.79
CA LEU A 145 25.35 5.91 -16.87
C LEU A 145 26.09 7.25 -17.04
N PRO A 146 27.37 7.24 -17.45
CA PRO A 146 28.11 8.45 -17.72
C PRO A 146 27.38 9.33 -18.75
N GLY A 147 26.97 10.53 -18.35
CA GLY A 147 26.25 11.49 -19.19
C GLY A 147 24.74 11.56 -18.95
N GLU A 148 24.18 10.74 -18.06
CA GLU A 148 22.80 10.92 -17.59
C GLU A 148 22.73 12.03 -16.55
N GLU A 149 21.96 13.09 -16.84
CA GLU A 149 21.72 14.16 -15.87
C GLU A 149 20.82 13.68 -14.74
N SER A 150 21.17 14.05 -13.51
CA SER A 150 20.30 13.81 -12.36
C SER A 150 19.15 14.79 -12.34
N VAL A 151 17.99 14.37 -12.85
CA VAL A 151 16.75 15.12 -12.65
C VAL A 151 16.36 15.06 -11.17
N ALA A 152 16.24 16.22 -10.53
CA ALA A 152 15.79 16.30 -9.14
C ALA A 152 14.36 15.74 -9.03
N GLY A 153 14.16 14.78 -8.13
CA GLY A 153 12.89 14.08 -7.96
C GLY A 153 12.65 12.91 -8.91
N ALA A 154 13.64 12.49 -9.71
CA ALA A 154 13.57 11.23 -10.44
C ALA A 154 13.55 10.03 -9.47
N GLU A 155 12.72 9.04 -9.79
CA GLU A 155 12.62 7.78 -9.07
C GLU A 155 13.96 7.04 -9.09
N ILE A 156 14.36 6.51 -7.94
CA ILE A 156 15.57 5.69 -7.82
C ILE A 156 15.23 4.31 -8.34
N THR A 157 15.97 3.85 -9.36
CA THR A 157 15.91 2.46 -9.82
C THR A 157 16.89 1.61 -9.02
N TYR A 158 16.56 0.33 -8.83
CA TYR A 158 17.35 -0.61 -8.04
C TYR A 158 17.76 -1.81 -8.89
N GLN A 159 18.95 -2.36 -8.62
CA GLN A 159 19.41 -3.59 -9.28
C GLN A 159 18.64 -4.81 -8.77
N PHE A 160 18.25 -4.79 -7.49
CA PHE A 160 17.46 -5.85 -6.88
C PHE A 160 16.14 -5.27 -6.35
N VAL A 161 15.03 -5.84 -6.81
CA VAL A 161 13.68 -5.51 -6.36
C VAL A 161 12.96 -6.80 -6.04
N PHE A 162 12.49 -6.92 -4.81
CA PHE A 162 11.64 -8.01 -4.36
C PHE A 162 10.28 -7.43 -3.97
N ASN A 163 9.20 -8.01 -4.51
CA ASN A 163 7.83 -7.74 -4.13
C ASN A 163 7.08 -9.05 -3.88
N ALA A 164 6.36 -9.15 -2.76
CA ALA A 164 5.41 -10.24 -2.55
C ALA A 164 4.06 -9.68 -2.15
N LEU A 165 3.04 -10.00 -2.95
CA LEU A 165 1.64 -9.70 -2.64
C LEU A 165 1.12 -10.77 -1.68
N TYR A 166 0.57 -10.32 -0.56
CA TYR A 166 -0.13 -11.20 0.36
C TYR A 166 -1.51 -10.63 0.72
N ARG A 167 -2.44 -11.53 1.06
CA ARG A 167 -3.76 -11.20 1.59
C ARG A 167 -3.85 -11.64 3.04
N LEU A 168 -3.96 -10.68 3.95
CA LEU A 168 -4.20 -10.92 5.37
C LEU A 168 -5.71 -10.89 5.64
N ASN A 169 -6.28 -12.07 5.85
CA ASN A 169 -7.65 -12.27 6.24
C ASN A 169 -7.78 -12.33 7.76
N TYR A 170 -8.95 -11.97 8.27
CA TYR A 170 -9.24 -12.13 9.69
C TYR A 170 -10.74 -12.31 9.95
N THR A 171 -11.03 -12.89 11.11
CA THR A 171 -12.40 -13.07 11.61
C THR A 171 -12.48 -12.70 13.08
N PHE A 172 -13.62 -12.15 13.49
CA PHE A 172 -13.93 -11.88 14.88
C PHE A 172 -14.80 -12.99 15.47
N SER A 173 -14.53 -13.35 16.72
CA SER A 173 -15.47 -14.19 17.48
C SER A 173 -16.73 -13.41 17.86
N ASP A 174 -16.56 -12.13 18.22
CA ASP A 174 -17.64 -11.17 18.46
C ASP A 174 -17.10 -9.74 18.22
N PRO A 175 -17.54 -9.03 17.17
CA PRO A 175 -17.05 -7.68 16.86
C PRO A 175 -17.43 -6.62 17.91
N THR A 176 -18.36 -6.91 18.82
CA THR A 176 -18.72 -6.02 19.95
C THR A 176 -17.72 -6.09 21.10
N GLN A 177 -16.84 -7.11 21.13
CA GLN A 177 -15.92 -7.39 22.25
C GLN A 177 -14.47 -7.05 21.94
N ILE A 178 -14.16 -6.63 20.72
CA ILE A 178 -12.83 -6.18 20.30
C ILE A 178 -12.88 -4.69 20.00
N THR A 179 -11.91 -3.94 20.52
CA THR A 179 -11.82 -2.51 20.22
C THR A 179 -11.12 -2.26 18.89
N VAL A 180 -11.36 -1.09 18.31
CA VAL A 180 -10.64 -0.65 17.12
C VAL A 180 -9.12 -0.66 17.35
N ALA A 181 -8.65 -0.21 18.52
CA ALA A 181 -7.22 -0.24 18.82
C ALA A 181 -6.63 -1.66 18.89
N GLU A 182 -7.38 -2.62 19.47
CA GLU A 182 -6.95 -4.02 19.53
C GLU A 182 -6.83 -4.62 18.11
N ARG A 183 -7.83 -4.36 17.26
CA ARG A 183 -7.86 -4.79 15.85
C ARG A 183 -6.71 -4.19 15.05
N ASP A 184 -6.56 -2.87 15.07
CA ASP A 184 -5.52 -2.15 14.33
C ASP A 184 -4.12 -2.59 14.77
N SER A 185 -3.91 -2.78 16.09
CA SER A 185 -2.63 -3.23 16.63
C SER A 185 -2.25 -4.62 16.13
N ALA A 186 -3.22 -5.54 16.02
CA ALA A 186 -2.97 -6.89 15.51
C ALA A 186 -2.57 -6.86 14.03
N LEU A 187 -3.30 -6.10 13.20
CA LEU A 187 -3.02 -5.96 11.77
C LEU A 187 -1.66 -5.31 11.51
N GLN A 188 -1.36 -4.22 12.21
CA GLN A 188 -0.08 -3.51 12.08
C GLN A 188 1.08 -4.39 12.53
N LYS A 189 0.93 -5.08 13.66
CA LYS A 189 1.99 -5.96 14.18
C LYS A 189 2.30 -7.09 13.20
N PHE A 190 1.28 -7.71 12.61
CA PHE A 190 1.48 -8.73 11.56
C PHE A 190 2.28 -8.14 10.39
N LYS A 191 1.83 -7.02 9.83
CA LYS A 191 2.49 -6.35 8.70
C LYS A 191 3.95 -6.02 9.01
N THR A 192 4.22 -5.44 10.19
CA THR A 192 5.57 -5.06 10.61
C THR A 192 6.46 -6.28 10.81
N GLU A 193 6.00 -7.32 11.50
CA GLU A 193 6.82 -8.52 11.73
C GLU A 193 7.09 -9.29 10.43
N PHE A 194 6.13 -9.30 9.49
CA PHE A 194 6.33 -9.96 8.21
C PHE A 194 7.29 -9.19 7.30
N GLN A 195 7.17 -7.86 7.24
CA GLN A 195 8.13 -7.02 6.52
C GLN A 195 9.53 -7.12 7.13
N ASN A 196 9.65 -7.07 8.46
CA ASN A 196 10.93 -7.25 9.15
C ASN A 196 11.59 -8.59 8.83
N TYR A 197 10.80 -9.65 8.61
CA TYR A 197 11.36 -10.94 8.20
C TYR A 197 12.03 -10.83 6.83
N VAL A 198 11.34 -10.23 5.84
CA VAL A 198 11.89 -9.99 4.48
C VAL A 198 13.12 -9.08 4.53
N ASP A 199 13.09 -8.02 5.35
CA ASP A 199 14.21 -7.09 5.50
C ASP A 199 15.50 -7.81 5.95
N ASN A 200 15.36 -8.87 6.75
CA ASN A 200 16.48 -9.66 7.26
C ASN A 200 16.94 -10.81 6.33
N LEU A 201 16.22 -11.11 5.26
CA LEU A 201 16.63 -12.12 4.28
C LEU A 201 17.69 -11.56 3.32
N SER A 202 18.61 -12.42 2.85
CA SER A 202 19.56 -12.02 1.82
C SER A 202 18.92 -12.00 0.43
N GLU A 203 19.53 -11.29 -0.53
CA GLU A 203 19.09 -11.31 -1.94
C GLU A 203 19.05 -12.75 -2.51
N ALA A 204 20.00 -13.60 -2.10
CA ALA A 204 20.04 -15.00 -2.53
C ALA A 204 18.87 -15.82 -1.96
N ASP A 205 18.48 -15.58 -0.71
CA ASP A 205 17.30 -16.23 -0.11
C ASP A 205 16.02 -15.75 -0.81
N LEU A 206 15.92 -14.46 -1.10
CA LEU A 206 14.76 -13.87 -1.76
C LEU A 206 14.62 -14.27 -3.23
N ALA A 207 15.74 -14.46 -3.94
CA ALA A 207 15.76 -14.97 -5.32
C ALA A 207 15.59 -16.49 -5.42
N SER A 208 15.50 -17.19 -4.29
CA SER A 208 15.34 -18.65 -4.28
C SER A 208 13.99 -19.08 -4.85
N SER A 209 13.94 -20.23 -5.52
CA SER A 209 12.69 -20.74 -6.10
C SER A 209 11.65 -21.17 -5.05
N ASN A 210 12.05 -21.32 -3.79
CA ASN A 210 11.18 -21.70 -2.68
C ASN A 210 10.78 -20.51 -1.80
N ILE A 211 11.11 -19.27 -2.18
CA ILE A 211 10.82 -18.09 -1.35
C ILE A 211 9.34 -17.97 -1.01
N LYS A 212 8.43 -18.27 -1.94
CA LYS A 212 6.98 -18.25 -1.69
C LYS A 212 6.59 -19.19 -0.54
N THR A 213 7.12 -20.42 -0.54
CA THR A 213 6.90 -21.39 0.54
C THR A 213 7.48 -20.89 1.87
N VAL A 214 8.69 -20.34 1.86
CA VAL A 214 9.33 -19.77 3.06
C VAL A 214 8.48 -18.65 3.66
N LEU A 215 7.93 -17.78 2.81
CA LEU A 215 7.03 -16.71 3.27
C LEU A 215 5.70 -17.25 3.77
N SER A 216 5.13 -18.28 3.15
CA SER A 216 3.92 -18.94 3.65
C SER A 216 4.15 -19.58 5.02
N GLU A 217 5.26 -20.29 5.22
CA GLU A 217 5.64 -20.85 6.53
C GLU A 217 5.80 -19.74 7.57
N LYS A 218 6.39 -18.60 7.18
CA LYS A 218 6.50 -17.46 8.08
C LYS A 218 5.14 -16.85 8.42
N ALA A 219 4.25 -16.73 7.44
CA ALA A 219 2.89 -16.26 7.63
C ALA A 219 2.14 -17.16 8.64
N ASP A 220 2.20 -18.48 8.48
CA ASP A 220 1.61 -19.46 9.40
C ASP A 220 2.14 -19.28 10.84
N GLU A 221 3.45 -19.04 11.03
CA GLU A 221 4.02 -18.75 12.35
C GLU A 221 3.42 -17.48 12.97
N LEU A 222 3.34 -16.40 12.19
CA LEU A 222 2.81 -15.12 12.64
C LEU A 222 1.32 -15.23 12.98
N GLU A 223 0.53 -15.89 12.14
CA GLU A 223 -0.90 -16.16 12.38
C GLU A 223 -1.14 -16.85 13.70
N ASN A 224 -0.39 -17.92 13.98
CA ASN A 224 -0.51 -18.69 15.20
C ASN A 224 -0.10 -17.88 16.44
N SER A 225 0.90 -17.01 16.31
CA SER A 225 1.42 -16.20 17.42
C SER A 225 0.57 -14.95 17.72
N LEU A 226 -0.06 -14.36 16.70
CA LEU A 226 -0.77 -13.08 16.81
C LEU A 226 -2.30 -13.25 16.89
N SER A 227 -2.84 -14.41 16.49
CA SER A 227 -4.24 -14.73 16.71
C SER A 227 -4.58 -14.76 18.20
N THR A 228 -5.72 -14.18 18.55
CA THR A 228 -6.23 -14.13 19.94
C THR A 228 -7.50 -14.96 20.08
N ALA A 229 -8.14 -14.91 21.25
CA ALA A 229 -9.47 -15.44 21.44
C ALA A 229 -10.55 -14.58 20.75
N LYS A 230 -10.30 -13.28 20.55
CA LYS A 230 -11.25 -12.34 19.96
C LYS A 230 -11.15 -12.27 18.44
N MET A 231 -9.94 -12.43 17.89
CA MET A 231 -9.63 -12.25 16.48
C MET A 231 -8.71 -13.38 15.99
N LYS A 232 -9.08 -14.02 14.89
CA LYS A 232 -8.24 -15.02 14.21
C LYS A 232 -7.70 -14.42 12.92
N LEU A 233 -6.40 -14.57 12.71
CA LEU A 233 -5.69 -14.14 11.51
C LEU A 233 -5.44 -15.36 10.61
N SER A 234 -5.41 -15.12 9.30
CA SER A 234 -4.91 -16.07 8.30
C SER A 234 -4.37 -15.31 7.11
N CYS A 235 -3.26 -15.72 6.53
CA CYS A 235 -2.56 -15.00 5.50
C CYS A 235 -2.21 -15.91 4.33
N GLU A 236 -2.45 -15.42 3.12
CA GLU A 236 -2.06 -16.10 1.89
C GLU A 236 -1.01 -15.26 1.17
N VAL A 237 0.13 -15.86 0.82
CA VAL A 237 1.10 -15.25 -0.09
C VAL A 237 0.65 -15.57 -1.51
N GLU A 238 0.09 -14.59 -2.19
CA GLU A 238 -0.56 -14.78 -3.50
C GLU A 238 0.48 -14.85 -4.62
N ASN A 239 1.40 -13.90 -4.64
CA ASN A 239 2.38 -13.73 -5.72
C ASN A 239 3.73 -13.26 -5.15
N VAL A 240 4.82 -13.69 -5.81
CA VAL A 240 6.18 -13.23 -5.51
C VAL A 240 6.90 -12.91 -6.82
N GLU A 241 7.40 -11.67 -6.90
CA GLU A 241 8.13 -11.12 -8.03
C GLU A 241 9.52 -10.70 -7.56
N VAL A 242 10.55 -11.16 -8.27
CA VAL A 242 11.94 -10.78 -8.00
C VAL A 242 12.57 -10.30 -9.29
N HIS A 243 13.11 -9.09 -9.27
CA HIS A 243 13.93 -8.55 -10.34
C HIS A 243 15.36 -8.44 -9.86
N ASN A 244 16.29 -9.08 -10.57
CA ASN A 244 17.71 -9.03 -10.27
C ASN A 244 18.50 -8.73 -11.53
N ALA A 245 19.17 -7.58 -11.57
CA ALA A 245 20.00 -7.12 -12.69
C ALA A 245 19.28 -7.14 -14.06
N GLY A 246 17.97 -6.91 -14.07
CA GLY A 246 17.14 -6.91 -15.28
C GLY A 246 16.57 -8.28 -15.68
N GLU A 247 16.82 -9.34 -14.91
CA GLU A 247 16.13 -10.63 -15.05
C GLU A 247 14.94 -10.71 -14.07
N GLU A 248 13.76 -11.06 -14.59
CA GLU A 248 12.56 -11.33 -13.80
C GLU A 248 12.50 -12.81 -13.43
N ILE A 249 12.36 -13.08 -12.14
CA ILE A 249 12.18 -14.42 -11.57
C ILE A 249 10.76 -14.47 -10.98
N VAL A 250 9.87 -15.19 -11.66
CA VAL A 250 8.49 -15.39 -11.23
C VAL A 250 8.39 -16.70 -10.45
N ASN A 251 7.97 -16.63 -9.18
CA ASN A 251 7.79 -17.79 -8.32
C ASN A 251 6.28 -18.08 -8.14
N ASN A 252 5.75 -19.01 -8.94
CA ASN A 252 4.35 -19.45 -8.89
C ASN A 252 4.05 -20.36 -7.70
#